data_AF-A0AAW1LHX1-F1
#
_entry.id   AF-A0AAW1LHX1-F1
#
_cell.length_a   1.000
_cell.length_b   1.000
_cell.length_c   1.000
_cell.angle_alpha   90.00
_cell.angle_beta   90.00
_cell.angle_gamma   90.00
#
_symmetry.space_group_name_H-M   'P 1'
#
loop_
_entity.id
_entity.type
_entity.pdbx_description
1 polymer ?
#
loop_
_entity_poly.entity_id
_entity_poly.type
_entity_poly.pdbx_seq_one_letter_code
_entity_poly.pdbx_strand_id
1 'polypeptide(L)'
;MLRDLVNCVVEFLKSEDWASRKAAAEVLTEIAVVKSEFLSEMKCNCLKLFESRKFDKVKGVREAMVQMVDAWKEIPDVFDDRSPPPQSHASSKENAGDGRHPARSKISSVVG
;
A
#
# COMPACT_ATOMS: atom_id res chain seq x y z
N MET A 1 -16.67 -15.42 -10.23
CA MET A 1 -16.93 -16.17 -8.97
C MET A 1 -16.44 -15.41 -7.73
N LEU A 2 -15.12 -15.21 -7.50
CA LEU A 2 -14.66 -14.50 -6.29
C LEU A 2 -15.16 -13.05 -6.24
N ARG A 3 -15.10 -12.32 -7.35
CA ARG A 3 -15.65 -10.96 -7.47
C ARG A 3 -17.14 -10.89 -7.14
N ASP A 4 -17.92 -11.82 -7.69
CA ASP A 4 -19.38 -11.87 -7.47
C ASP A 4 -19.71 -12.21 -6.02
N LEU A 5 -18.93 -13.11 -5.39
CA LEU A 5 -19.03 -13.42 -3.98
C LEU A 5 -18.72 -12.19 -3.12
N VAL A 6 -17.61 -11.51 -3.36
CA VAL A 6 -17.25 -10.28 -2.65
C VAL A 6 -18.35 -9.25 -2.77
N ASN A 7 -18.86 -9.01 -3.99
CA ASN A 7 -19.96 -8.07 -4.20
C ASN A 7 -21.23 -8.48 -3.44
N CYS A 8 -21.57 -9.78 -3.42
CA CYS A 8 -22.70 -10.29 -2.67
C CYS A 8 -22.55 -10.03 -1.16
N VAL A 9 -21.39 -10.33 -0.59
CA VAL A 9 -21.12 -10.12 0.85
C VAL A 9 -21.09 -8.62 1.19
N VAL A 10 -20.54 -7.79 0.31
CA VAL A 10 -20.53 -6.33 0.42
C VAL A 10 -21.94 -5.76 0.59
N GLU A 11 -22.94 -6.30 -0.11
CA GLU A 11 -24.32 -5.82 0.01
C GLU A 11 -24.90 -6.07 1.43
N PHE A 12 -24.48 -7.14 2.12
CA PHE A 12 -24.90 -7.40 3.49
C PHE A 12 -24.36 -6.39 4.52
N LEU A 13 -23.32 -5.62 4.19
CA LEU A 13 -22.86 -4.52 5.03
C LEU A 13 -23.90 -3.39 5.17
N LYS A 14 -24.91 -3.37 4.29
CA LYS A 14 -26.03 -2.40 4.33
C LYS A 14 -27.26 -2.96 5.05
N SER A 15 -27.23 -4.20 5.53
CA SER A 15 -28.37 -4.84 6.21
C SER A 15 -28.77 -4.07 7.47
N GLU A 16 -30.06 -4.01 7.77
CA GLU A 16 -30.56 -3.43 9.02
C GLU A 16 -30.20 -4.28 10.24
N ASP A 17 -30.09 -5.60 10.03
CA ASP A 17 -29.65 -6.55 11.04
C ASP A 17 -28.15 -6.41 11.32
N TRP A 18 -27.82 -6.12 12.57
CA TRP A 18 -26.43 -5.95 12.99
C TRP A 18 -25.64 -7.25 12.90
N ALA A 19 -26.28 -8.41 13.09
CA ALA A 19 -25.62 -9.71 13.02
C ALA A 19 -25.19 -10.00 11.58
N SER A 20 -26.08 -9.73 10.61
CA SER A 20 -25.77 -9.78 9.17
C SER A 20 -24.58 -8.90 8.79
N ARG A 21 -24.54 -7.65 9.28
CA ARG A 21 -23.41 -6.73 9.00
C ARG A 21 -22.09 -7.24 9.59
N LYS A 22 -22.13 -7.77 10.83
CA LYS A 22 -20.95 -8.34 11.50
C LYS A 22 -20.41 -9.54 10.74
N ALA A 23 -21.29 -10.50 10.40
CA ALA A 23 -20.91 -11.70 9.67
C ALA A 23 -20.33 -11.36 8.29
N ALA A 24 -20.90 -10.37 7.59
CA ALA A 24 -20.37 -9.91 6.31
C ALA A 24 -18.94 -9.35 6.45
N ALA A 25 -18.68 -8.53 7.48
CA ALA A 25 -17.35 -7.99 7.74
C ALA A 25 -16.34 -9.11 8.10
N GLU A 26 -16.74 -10.10 8.89
CA GLU A 26 -15.91 -11.25 9.24
C GLU A 26 -15.59 -12.11 8.01
N VAL A 27 -16.57 -12.39 7.15
CA VAL A 27 -16.36 -13.12 5.88
C VAL A 27 -15.43 -12.35 4.94
N LEU A 28 -15.59 -11.03 4.83
CA LEU A 28 -14.71 -10.20 4.00
C LEU A 28 -13.28 -10.16 4.56
N THR A 29 -13.11 -10.22 5.88
CA THR A 29 -11.80 -10.35 6.53
C THR A 29 -11.14 -11.68 6.14
N GLU A 30 -11.87 -12.79 6.24
CA GLU A 30 -11.37 -14.11 5.87
C GLU A 30 -11.03 -14.20 4.38
N ILE A 31 -11.86 -13.61 3.51
CA ILE A 31 -11.57 -13.53 2.07
C ILE A 31 -10.25 -12.80 1.82
N ALA A 32 -10.00 -11.67 2.51
CA ALA A 32 -8.74 -10.94 2.39
C ALA A 32 -7.54 -11.78 2.81
N VAL A 33 -7.65 -12.57 3.89
CA VAL A 33 -6.57 -13.44 4.38
C VAL A 33 -6.30 -14.61 3.42
N VAL A 34 -7.34 -15.28 2.95
CA VAL A 34 -7.21 -16.55 2.20
C VAL A 34 -6.99 -16.35 0.69
N LYS A 35 -7.42 -15.20 0.15
CA LYS A 35 -7.45 -14.95 -1.30
C LYS A 35 -6.80 -13.63 -1.70
N SER A 36 -5.89 -13.09 -0.88
CA SER A 36 -5.27 -11.77 -1.10
C SER A 36 -4.71 -11.59 -2.51
N GLU A 37 -4.07 -12.62 -3.08
CA GLU A 37 -3.44 -12.55 -4.41
C GLU A 37 -4.41 -12.30 -5.57
N PHE A 38 -5.71 -12.50 -5.36
CA PHE A 38 -6.75 -12.33 -6.38
C PHE A 38 -7.59 -11.04 -6.19
N LEU A 39 -7.29 -10.23 -5.18
CA LEU A 39 -8.14 -9.11 -4.76
C LEU A 39 -7.60 -7.73 -5.15
N SER A 40 -6.39 -7.65 -5.69
CA SER A 40 -5.70 -6.39 -6.02
C SER A 40 -6.56 -5.43 -6.85
N GLU A 41 -7.28 -5.95 -7.86
CA GLU A 41 -8.16 -5.13 -8.71
C GLU A 41 -9.40 -4.58 -7.99
N MET A 42 -9.85 -5.26 -6.92
CA MET A 42 -11.05 -4.88 -6.16
C MET A 42 -10.72 -4.01 -4.95
N LYS A 43 -9.49 -4.12 -4.43
CA LYS A 43 -9.02 -3.49 -3.19
C LYS A 43 -9.43 -2.03 -3.07
N CYS A 44 -9.10 -1.21 -4.07
CA CYS A 44 -9.33 0.24 -4.01
C CYS A 44 -10.83 0.60 -3.88
N ASN A 45 -11.70 -0.06 -4.65
CA ASN A 45 -13.13 0.20 -4.62
C ASN A 45 -13.77 -0.32 -3.31
N CYS A 46 -13.36 -1.50 -2.87
CA CYS A 46 -13.82 -2.09 -1.62
C CYS A 46 -13.40 -1.24 -0.41
N LEU A 47 -12.14 -0.80 -0.33
CA LEU A 47 -11.65 0.04 0.76
C LEU A 47 -12.41 1.36 0.89
N LYS A 48 -12.70 2.05 -0.22
CA LYS A 48 -13.53 3.27 -0.19
C LYS A 48 -14.90 3.01 0.43
N LEU A 49 -15.52 1.90 0.06
CA LEU A 49 -16.82 1.52 0.60
C LEU A 49 -16.73 1.16 2.09
N PHE A 50 -15.74 0.36 2.48
CA PHE A 50 -15.56 -0.07 3.87
C PHE A 50 -15.26 1.09 4.82
N GLU A 51 -14.39 2.01 4.41
CA GLU A 51 -14.07 3.20 5.19
C GLU A 51 -15.32 4.09 5.43
N SER A 52 -16.25 4.14 4.48
CA SER A 52 -17.53 4.85 4.66
C SER A 52 -18.49 4.18 5.65
N ARG A 53 -18.26 2.91 6.00
CA ARG A 53 -19.15 2.08 6.82
C ARG A 53 -18.55 1.64 8.16
N LYS A 54 -17.27 1.91 8.42
CA LYS A 54 -16.59 1.48 9.66
C LYS A 54 -17.22 2.03 10.94
N PHE A 55 -17.91 3.15 10.86
CA PHE A 55 -18.62 3.76 11.99
C PHE A 55 -20.05 3.23 12.09
N ASP A 56 -20.18 2.00 12.58
CA ASP A 56 -21.47 1.40 12.90
C ASP A 56 -22.02 1.87 14.27
N LYS A 57 -23.34 1.86 14.44
CA LYS A 57 -23.99 2.15 15.73
C LYS A 57 -23.70 1.07 16.78
N VAL A 58 -23.48 -0.18 16.37
CA VAL A 58 -23.21 -1.33 17.24
C VAL A 58 -21.71 -1.55 17.42
N LYS A 59 -21.24 -1.63 18.67
CA LYS A 59 -19.81 -1.78 18.99
C LYS A 59 -19.15 -3.00 18.33
N GLY A 60 -19.78 -4.18 18.43
CA GLY A 60 -19.23 -5.40 17.85
C GLY A 60 -19.15 -5.37 16.32
N VAL A 61 -20.02 -4.60 15.66
CA VAL A 61 -19.94 -4.40 14.20
C VAL A 61 -18.79 -3.45 13.87
N ARG A 62 -18.58 -2.38 14.65
CA ARG A 62 -17.43 -1.47 14.47
C ARG A 62 -16.10 -2.22 14.56
N GLU A 63 -15.94 -3.06 15.58
CA GLU A 63 -14.72 -3.84 15.78
C GLU A 63 -14.45 -4.77 14.59
N ALA A 64 -15.48 -5.48 14.09
CA ALA A 64 -15.37 -6.32 12.91
C ALA A 64 -15.04 -5.50 11.64
N MET A 65 -15.66 -4.34 11.45
CA MET A 65 -15.39 -3.46 10.30
C MET A 65 -13.96 -2.91 10.32
N VAL A 66 -13.42 -2.56 11.49
CA VAL A 66 -12.03 -2.12 11.64
C VAL A 66 -11.08 -3.25 11.25
N GLN A 67 -11.29 -4.47 11.76
CA GLN A 67 -10.49 -5.64 11.40
C GLN A 67 -10.55 -5.93 9.89
N MET A 68 -11.74 -5.85 9.29
CA MET A 68 -11.92 -6.00 7.85
C MET A 68 -11.13 -4.95 7.06
N VAL A 69 -11.24 -3.66 7.43
CA VAL A 69 -10.51 -2.57 6.76
C VAL A 69 -9.01 -2.80 6.85
N ASP A 70 -8.50 -3.20 8.01
CA ASP A 70 -7.08 -3.43 8.21
C ASP A 70 -6.60 -4.64 7.39
N ALA A 71 -7.32 -5.76 7.39
CA ALA A 71 -7.00 -6.92 6.56
C ALA A 71 -6.99 -6.59 5.05
N TRP A 72 -7.90 -5.74 4.59
CA TRP A 72 -7.95 -5.32 3.19
C TRP A 72 -6.85 -4.34 2.78
N LYS A 73 -6.24 -3.61 3.72
CA LYS A 73 -5.08 -2.74 3.45
C LYS A 73 -3.83 -3.56 3.14
N GLU A 74 -3.70 -4.73 3.75
CA GLU A 74 -2.57 -5.66 3.57
C GLU A 74 -2.58 -6.40 2.22
N ILE A 75 -3.69 -6.36 1.47
CA ILE A 75 -3.76 -6.95 0.13
C ILE A 75 -2.75 -6.24 -0.80
N PRO A 76 -1.89 -6.94 -1.55
CA PRO A 76 -0.98 -6.31 -2.50
C PRO A 76 -1.73 -5.46 -3.51
N ASP A 77 -1.25 -4.25 -3.78
CA ASP A 77 -1.76 -3.47 -4.91
C ASP A 77 -1.43 -4.18 -6.22
N VAL A 78 -2.21 -3.91 -7.28
CA VAL A 78 -1.92 -4.45 -8.62
C VAL A 78 -0.49 -4.02 -8.93
N PHE A 79 0.42 -4.98 -9.11
CA PHE A 79 1.81 -4.72 -9.46
C PHE A 79 1.85 -3.67 -10.58
N ASP A 80 2.30 -2.46 -10.26
CA ASP A 80 2.81 -1.54 -11.28
C ASP A 80 4.16 -2.13 -11.71
N ASP A 81 4.11 -3.12 -12.59
CA ASP A 81 5.27 -3.70 -13.28
C ASP A 81 5.86 -2.68 -14.29
N ARG A 82 5.89 -1.40 -13.91
CA ARG A 82 6.30 -0.27 -14.73
C ARG A 82 7.22 0.71 -14.03
N SER A 83 7.90 0.29 -12.97
CA SER A 83 9.12 0.97 -12.57
C SER A 83 10.28 0.42 -13.42
N PRO A 84 10.76 1.13 -14.46
CA PRO A 84 11.97 0.69 -15.16
C PRO A 84 13.14 0.64 -14.17
N PRO A 85 14.06 -0.32 -14.30
CA PRO A 85 15.24 -0.37 -13.44
C PRO A 85 16.02 0.95 -13.57
N PRO A 86 16.61 1.47 -12.49
CA PRO A 86 17.44 2.66 -12.58
C PRO A 86 18.59 2.38 -13.55
N GLN A 87 18.63 3.11 -14.67
CA GLN A 87 19.71 3.01 -15.64
C GLN A 87 21.02 3.36 -14.93
N SER A 88 21.82 2.33 -14.67
CA SER A 88 23.16 2.47 -14.13
C SER A 88 24.03 3.08 -15.23
N HIS A 89 24.20 4.39 -15.22
CA HIS A 89 25.21 5.07 -16.04
C HIS A 89 26.60 4.73 -15.47
N ALA A 90 27.13 3.57 -15.84
CA ALA A 90 28.55 3.29 -15.74
C ALA A 90 29.29 4.18 -16.76
N SER A 91 29.66 5.39 -16.34
CA SER A 91 30.53 6.26 -17.12
C SER A 91 31.97 5.77 -16.98
N SER A 92 32.41 4.99 -17.96
CA SER A 92 33.80 4.62 -18.13
C SER A 92 34.56 5.87 -18.60
N LYS A 93 35.44 6.40 -17.76
CA LYS A 93 36.45 7.39 -18.17
C LYS A 93 37.83 6.87 -17.80
N GLU A 94 38.38 6.11 -18.74
CA GLU A 94 39.82 6.01 -18.95
C GLU A 94 40.34 7.39 -19.33
N ASN A 95 41.27 7.93 -18.56
CA ASN A 95 42.33 8.75 -19.14
C ASN A 95 43.57 8.72 -18.26
N ALA A 96 44.68 8.37 -18.92
CA ALA A 96 46.01 8.28 -18.37
C ALA A 96 46.71 9.65 -18.39
N GLY A 97 47.73 9.78 -17.53
CA GLY A 97 48.71 10.87 -17.56
C GLY A 97 48.27 12.10 -16.75
N ASP A 98 49.14 12.83 -16.07
CA ASP A 98 50.60 12.86 -16.04
C ASP A 98 50.95 13.52 -14.70
N GLY A 99 52.05 13.07 -14.08
CA GLY A 99 52.54 13.69 -12.86
C GLY A 99 53.00 15.12 -13.12
N ARG A 100 52.82 15.99 -12.12
CA ARG A 100 53.78 17.03 -11.70
C ARG A 100 53.16 17.95 -10.62
N HIS A 101 53.62 17.77 -9.38
CA HIS A 101 53.76 18.86 -8.41
C HIS A 101 54.81 19.87 -8.94
N PRO A 102 54.80 21.17 -8.56
CA PRO A 102 54.82 21.59 -7.16
C PRO A 102 54.22 22.96 -6.77
N ALA A 103 54.31 23.21 -5.46
CA ALA A 103 54.57 24.47 -4.76
C ALA A 103 53.47 25.55 -4.65
N ARG A 104 52.80 25.51 -3.50
CA ARG A 104 52.73 26.57 -2.46
C ARG A 104 52.64 28.02 -2.96
N SER A 105 51.52 28.67 -2.63
CA SER A 105 51.53 30.10 -2.30
C SER A 105 50.55 30.41 -1.16
N LYS A 106 51.06 31.13 -0.15
CA LYS A 106 50.36 31.67 1.03
C LYS A 106 49.63 32.95 0.64
N ILE A 107 48.49 33.27 1.27
CA ILE A 107 48.00 34.58 1.81
C ILE A 107 46.74 34.20 2.64
N SER A 108 46.55 34.39 3.96
CA SER A 108 46.60 35.53 4.91
C SER A 108 45.46 36.56 4.81
N SER A 109 44.43 36.44 5.66
CA SER A 109 43.70 37.53 6.37
C SER A 109 42.61 36.88 7.26
N VAL A 110 42.71 36.93 8.60
CA VAL A 110 42.17 37.95 9.55
C VAL A 110 40.66 38.12 9.46
N VAL A 111 39.94 37.76 10.54
CA VAL A 111 39.20 38.65 11.44
C VAL A 111 38.77 37.88 12.70
N GLY A 112 39.03 38.47 13.87
CA GLY A 112 38.71 37.95 15.20
C GLY A 112 39.42 38.77 16.25
#